data_AF-A0A2D7K122-F1
#
_entry.id   AF-A0A2D7K122-F1
#
_cell.length_a   1.000
_cell.length_b   1.000
_cell.length_c   1.000
_cell.angle_alpha   90.00
_cell.angle_beta   90.00
_cell.angle_gamma   90.00
#
_symmetry.space_group_name_H-M   'P 1'
#
loop_
_entity.id
_entity.type
_entity.pdbx_description
1 polymer ?
#
loop_
_entity_poly.entity_id
_entity_poly.type
_entity_poly.pdbx_seq_one_letter_code
_entity_poly.pdbx_strand_id
1 'polypeptide(L)'
;MNLLQTTPDKLPVGPVVKGKLSRDDILMRGGMMVIALYLVITLVMPLYAMFSKSFSTYQIELAQYEVQVSDESGKFNTPAFTLADRNNQIEAVPQDDLSTGSGGRLGVTKFFPDFSFRSPVMYRIRNLDDGGRFLVGSALKDDTNWYELDSNTFCSVCSTSLLVQ
;
A
#
# COMPACT_ATOMS: atom_id res chain seq x y z
N MET A 1 71.57 49.42 -57.26
CA MET A 1 70.21 49.97 -57.09
C MET A 1 69.25 48.81 -56.93
N ASN A 2 68.56 48.75 -55.79
CA ASN A 2 67.68 47.65 -55.36
C ASN A 2 66.48 47.45 -56.29
N LEU A 3 66.21 46.19 -56.65
CA LEU A 3 64.90 45.76 -57.15
C LEU A 3 64.12 45.19 -55.95
N LEU A 4 63.03 45.86 -55.59
CA LEU A 4 62.14 45.46 -54.50
C LEU A 4 61.43 44.15 -54.84
N GLN A 5 61.69 43.10 -54.07
CA GLN A 5 60.81 41.93 -54.02
C GLN A 5 59.57 42.30 -53.18
N THR A 6 58.39 42.22 -53.78
CA THR A 6 57.10 42.30 -53.09
C THR A 6 56.36 40.98 -53.34
N THR A 7 56.66 39.99 -52.50
CA THR A 7 55.83 38.80 -52.39
C THR A 7 54.82 39.06 -51.27
N PRO A 8 53.50 39.07 -51.53
CA PRO A 8 52.52 39.20 -50.47
C PRO A 8 52.53 37.91 -49.63
N ASP A 9 53.00 38.01 -48.37
CA ASP A 9 53.20 36.90 -47.41
C ASP A 9 51.91 36.46 -46.69
N LYS A 10 50.73 36.79 -47.23
CA LYS A 10 49.45 36.35 -46.64
C LYS A 10 48.31 36.35 -47.65
N LEU A 11 47.73 35.17 -47.85
CA LEU A 11 46.49 35.01 -48.60
C LEU A 11 45.33 35.69 -47.83
N PRO A 12 44.36 36.32 -48.53
CA PRO A 12 43.22 36.97 -47.89
C PRO A 12 42.41 35.94 -47.08
N VAL A 13 41.96 36.33 -45.88
CA VAL A 13 41.15 35.44 -45.04
C VAL A 13 39.83 35.17 -45.76
N GLY A 14 39.63 33.94 -46.21
CA GLY A 14 38.40 33.51 -46.85
C GLY A 14 37.23 33.58 -45.88
N PRO A 15 35.99 33.76 -46.36
CA PRO A 15 34.82 33.78 -45.50
C PRO A 15 34.66 32.45 -44.75
N VAL A 16 34.46 32.52 -43.43
CA VAL A 16 34.27 31.34 -42.57
C VAL A 16 32.88 30.75 -42.83
N VAL A 17 32.82 29.72 -43.67
CA VAL A 17 31.56 29.00 -43.95
C VAL A 17 31.25 28.09 -42.76
N LYS A 18 30.35 28.53 -41.87
CA LYS A 18 29.76 27.65 -40.86
C LYS A 18 28.87 26.62 -41.56
N GLY A 19 29.21 25.34 -41.42
CA GLY A 19 28.38 24.23 -41.89
C GLY A 19 26.96 24.36 -41.31
N LYS A 20 25.98 24.60 -42.19
CA LYS A 20 24.57 24.57 -41.78
C LYS A 20 24.20 23.12 -41.54
N LEU A 21 23.57 22.84 -40.40
CA LEU A 21 23.01 21.53 -40.14
C LEU A 21 21.99 21.21 -41.24
N SER A 22 22.20 20.12 -41.96
CA SER A 22 21.29 19.66 -42.99
C SER A 22 19.94 19.31 -42.37
N ARG A 23 18.84 19.52 -43.11
CA ARG A 23 17.49 19.10 -42.65
C ARG A 23 17.45 17.60 -42.32
N ASP A 24 18.26 16.81 -43.02
CA ASP A 24 18.41 15.37 -42.82
C ASP A 24 19.02 15.03 -41.45
N ASP A 25 20.08 15.75 -41.05
CA ASP A 25 20.70 15.61 -39.72
C ASP A 25 19.72 15.94 -38.58
N ILE A 26 18.86 16.94 -38.79
CA ILE A 26 17.80 17.30 -37.82
C ILE A 26 16.76 16.20 -37.73
N LEU A 27 16.38 15.59 -38.86
CA LEU A 27 15.39 14.52 -38.89
C LEU A 27 15.92 13.26 -38.20
N MET A 28 17.18 12.89 -38.44
CA MET A 28 17.83 11.74 -37.81
C MET A 28 17.96 11.94 -36.30
N ARG A 29 18.43 13.11 -35.85
CA ARG A 29 18.53 13.43 -34.41
C ARG A 29 17.16 13.53 -33.74
N GLY A 30 16.18 14.09 -34.44
CA GLY A 30 14.80 14.18 -33.96
C GLY A 30 14.19 12.80 -33.74
N GLY A 31 14.34 11.89 -34.71
CA GLY A 31 13.88 10.51 -34.58
C GLY A 31 14.50 9.78 -33.39
N MET A 32 15.83 9.93 -33.20
CA MET A 32 16.52 9.34 -32.06
C MET A 32 16.01 9.90 -30.72
N MET A 33 15.73 11.21 -30.65
CA MET A 33 15.21 11.84 -29.45
C MET A 33 13.78 11.41 -29.12
N VAL A 34 12.91 11.29 -30.14
CA VAL A 34 11.54 10.81 -29.96
C VAL A 34 11.53 9.37 -29.44
N ILE A 35 12.37 8.49 -30.01
CA ILE A 35 12.49 7.11 -29.55
C ILE A 35 13.04 7.06 -28.12
N ALA A 36 14.08 7.84 -27.81
CA ALA A 36 14.63 7.90 -26.46
C ALA A 36 13.59 8.36 -25.44
N LEU A 37 12.83 9.42 -25.75
CA LEU A 37 11.74 9.91 -24.91
C LEU A 37 10.64 8.86 -24.73
N TYR A 38 10.25 8.19 -25.82
CA TYR A 38 9.25 7.13 -25.79
C TYR A 38 9.67 5.99 -24.87
N LEU A 39 10.92 5.52 -24.96
CA LEU A 39 11.45 4.47 -24.09
C LEU A 39 11.49 4.88 -22.62
N VAL A 40 11.89 6.13 -22.34
CA VAL A 40 11.89 6.64 -20.96
C VAL A 40 10.46 6.68 -20.40
N ILE A 41 9.51 7.26 -21.15
CA ILE A 41 8.13 7.39 -20.67
C ILE A 41 7.48 6.01 -20.47
N THR A 42 7.61 5.12 -21.45
CA THR A 42 7.02 3.77 -21.38
C THR A 42 7.62 2.88 -20.31
N LEU A 43 8.83 3.19 -19.82
CA LEU A 43 9.44 2.46 -18.71
C LEU A 43 9.14 3.11 -17.34
N VAL A 44 9.18 4.44 -17.28
CA VAL A 44 8.96 5.20 -16.03
C VAL A 44 7.49 5.21 -15.63
N MET A 45 6.56 5.32 -16.58
CA MET A 45 5.13 5.37 -16.30
C MET A 45 4.58 4.10 -15.61
N PRO A 46 4.82 2.86 -16.10
CA PRO A 46 4.37 1.66 -15.41
C PRO A 46 5.10 1.45 -14.09
N LEU A 47 6.38 1.81 -14.01
CA LEU A 47 7.14 1.75 -12.75
C LEU A 47 6.53 2.69 -11.71
N TYR A 48 6.18 3.92 -12.10
CA TYR A 48 5.48 4.88 -11.25
C TYR A 48 4.10 4.37 -10.84
N ALA A 49 3.33 3.78 -11.78
CA ALA A 49 2.01 3.25 -11.48
C ALA A 49 2.05 2.08 -10.48
N MET A 50 3.04 1.18 -10.61
CA MET A 50 3.24 0.08 -9.66
C MET A 50 3.75 0.58 -8.30
N PHE A 51 4.68 1.54 -8.30
CA PHE A 51 5.22 2.15 -7.08
C PHE A 51 4.15 2.95 -6.32
N SER A 52 3.32 3.73 -7.02
CA SER A 52 2.24 4.52 -6.42
C SER A 52 1.20 3.66 -5.69
N LYS A 53 0.92 2.45 -6.19
CA LYS A 53 0.00 1.52 -5.51
C LYS A 53 0.64 0.85 -4.30
N SER A 54 1.97 0.72 -4.26
CA SER A 54 2.68 0.14 -3.12
C SER A 54 2.69 1.03 -1.88
N PHE A 55 2.34 2.32 -1.99
CA PHE A 55 2.17 3.24 -0.86
C PHE A 55 0.74 3.32 -0.34
N SER A 56 -0.19 2.51 -0.86
CA SER A 56 -1.45 2.28 -0.16
C SER A 56 -1.14 1.44 1.07
N THR A 57 -0.72 2.11 2.15
CA THR A 57 -0.77 1.56 3.50
C THR A 57 -2.25 1.34 3.80
N TYR A 58 -2.67 0.08 3.72
CA TYR A 58 -3.99 -0.31 4.15
C TYR A 58 -3.96 -0.31 5.69
N GLN A 59 -4.91 0.36 6.34
CA GLN A 59 -4.98 0.41 7.80
C GLN A 59 -6.17 -0.38 8.31
N ILE A 60 -5.95 -1.18 9.35
CA ILE A 60 -7.03 -1.86 10.06
C ILE A 60 -7.63 -0.88 11.05
N GLU A 61 -8.85 -0.42 10.79
CA GLU A 61 -9.58 0.45 11.72
C GLU A 61 -10.28 -0.39 12.81
N LEU A 62 -9.68 -0.46 14.00
CA LEU A 62 -10.25 -1.22 15.13
C LEU A 62 -11.58 -0.66 15.62
N ALA A 63 -11.85 0.63 15.38
CA ALA A 63 -13.08 1.29 15.79
C ALA A 63 -14.31 0.76 15.04
N GLN A 64 -14.13 0.11 13.89
CA GLN A 64 -15.21 -0.47 13.09
C GLN A 64 -15.68 -1.85 13.60
N TYR A 65 -14.99 -2.42 14.59
CA TYR A 65 -15.28 -3.76 15.09
C TYR A 65 -15.68 -3.72 16.55
N GLU A 66 -16.81 -4.34 16.86
CA GLU A 66 -17.33 -4.43 18.21
C GLU A 66 -17.40 -5.88 18.66
N VAL A 67 -16.93 -6.12 19.88
CA VAL A 67 -16.85 -7.45 20.47
C VAL A 67 -17.51 -7.44 21.83
N GLN A 68 -18.11 -8.57 22.18
CA GLN A 68 -18.61 -8.80 23.52
C GLN A 68 -18.37 -10.25 23.93
N VAL A 69 -18.15 -10.44 25.23
CA VAL A 69 -17.78 -11.72 25.83
C VAL A 69 -18.86 -12.17 26.80
N SER A 70 -19.26 -13.43 26.74
CA SER A 70 -20.20 -14.00 27.71
C SER A 70 -19.52 -14.34 29.04
N ASP A 71 -20.31 -14.55 30.08
CA ASP A 71 -19.86 -15.22 31.30
C ASP A 71 -19.75 -16.75 31.10
N GLU A 72 -19.27 -17.47 32.13
CA GLU A 72 -19.18 -18.94 32.15
C GLU A 72 -20.55 -19.64 32.05
N SER A 73 -21.65 -18.89 32.25
CA SER A 73 -23.03 -19.37 32.08
C SER A 73 -23.57 -19.10 30.67
N GLY A 74 -22.73 -18.61 29.75
CA GLY A 74 -23.10 -18.32 28.37
C GLY A 74 -23.96 -17.06 28.21
N LYS A 75 -24.07 -16.21 29.25
CA LYS A 75 -24.85 -14.97 29.18
C LYS A 75 -23.98 -13.77 28.85
N PHE A 76 -24.46 -12.98 27.92
CA PHE A 76 -23.85 -11.75 27.43
C PHE A 76 -24.15 -10.55 28.34
N ASN A 77 -23.71 -10.63 29.60
CA ASN A 77 -23.98 -9.60 30.62
C ASN A 77 -22.95 -8.46 30.64
N THR A 78 -21.84 -8.59 29.92
CA THR A 78 -20.82 -7.54 29.82
C THR A 78 -21.25 -6.48 28.80
N PRO A 79 -20.89 -5.19 28.97
CA PRO A 79 -21.12 -4.21 27.92
C PRO A 79 -20.29 -4.58 26.67
N ALA A 80 -20.85 -4.36 25.49
CA ALA A 80 -20.09 -4.47 24.26
C ALA A 80 -19.06 -3.33 24.18
N PHE A 81 -17.90 -3.61 23.60
CA PHE A 81 -16.80 -2.65 23.49
C PHE A 81 -16.13 -2.76 22.13
N THR A 82 -15.53 -1.67 21.68
CA THR A 82 -14.80 -1.67 20.41
C THR A 82 -13.40 -2.26 20.59
N LEU A 83 -12.83 -2.82 19.52
CA LEU A 83 -11.44 -3.27 19.56
C LEU A 83 -10.47 -2.09 19.79
N ALA A 84 -10.84 -0.88 19.39
CA ALA A 84 -10.05 0.32 19.63
C ALA A 84 -9.98 0.66 21.12
N ASP A 85 -11.12 0.67 21.80
CA ASP A 85 -11.17 0.89 23.26
C ASP A 85 -10.38 -0.19 24.00
N ARG A 86 -10.46 -1.43 23.53
CA ARG A 86 -9.69 -2.52 24.12
C ARG A 86 -8.19 -2.31 23.90
N ASN A 87 -7.75 -1.99 22.68
CA ASN A 87 -6.34 -1.76 22.40
C ASN A 87 -5.75 -0.60 23.22
N ASN A 88 -6.52 0.46 23.46
CA ASN A 88 -6.12 1.57 24.31
C ASN A 88 -5.90 1.18 25.79
N GLN A 89 -6.51 0.08 26.25
CA GLN A 89 -6.38 -0.39 27.64
C GLN A 89 -5.19 -1.33 27.84
N ILE A 90 -4.91 -2.20 26.87
CA ILE A 90 -3.94 -3.30 27.02
C ILE A 90 -2.74 -3.19 26.08
N GLU A 91 -2.75 -2.23 25.15
CA GLU A 91 -1.72 -2.02 24.13
C GLU A 91 -1.32 -3.34 23.42
N ALA A 92 -2.33 -4.15 23.07
CA ALA A 92 -2.12 -5.48 22.50
C ALA A 92 -1.46 -5.46 21.12
N VAL A 93 -1.71 -4.40 20.34
CA VAL A 93 -1.21 -4.25 18.98
C VAL A 93 -0.68 -2.82 18.78
N PRO A 94 0.59 -2.64 18.40
CA PRO A 94 1.14 -1.32 18.09
C PRO A 94 0.56 -0.77 16.78
N GLN A 95 0.51 0.57 16.64
CA GLN A 95 -0.05 1.21 15.44
C GLN A 95 0.66 0.80 14.14
N ASP A 96 1.96 0.51 14.22
CA ASP A 96 2.74 0.06 13.06
C ASP A 96 2.27 -1.31 12.53
N ASP A 97 1.75 -2.18 13.41
CA ASP A 97 1.19 -3.49 13.02
C ASP A 97 -0.24 -3.38 12.47
N LEU A 98 -0.90 -2.23 12.67
CA LEU A 98 -2.22 -1.92 12.09
C LEU A 98 -2.10 -1.44 10.64
N SER A 99 -0.92 -0.94 10.27
CA SER A 99 -0.53 -0.57 8.92
C SER A 99 0.00 -1.80 8.20
N THR A 100 -0.83 -2.45 7.39
CA THR A 100 -0.45 -3.70 6.74
C THR A 100 -0.77 -3.69 5.24
N GLY A 101 -0.17 -4.59 4.46
CA GLY A 101 -0.36 -4.63 3.00
C GLY A 101 -1.76 -5.13 2.62
N SER A 102 -2.07 -5.23 1.32
CA SER A 102 -3.41 -5.65 0.83
C SER A 102 -3.87 -7.04 1.30
N GLY A 103 -2.97 -7.88 1.80
CA GLY A 103 -3.25 -9.20 2.39
C GLY A 103 -2.95 -9.25 3.89
N GLY A 104 -2.92 -8.10 4.56
CA GLY A 104 -2.69 -7.96 5.98
C GLY A 104 -3.79 -8.55 6.83
N ARG A 105 -3.41 -9.12 7.97
CA ARG A 105 -4.22 -10.10 8.68
C ARG A 105 -4.00 -9.96 10.18
N LEU A 106 -4.98 -9.42 10.91
CA LEU A 106 -4.88 -9.26 12.37
C LEU A 106 -5.77 -10.26 13.11
N GLY A 107 -5.16 -11.05 14.00
CA GLY A 107 -5.89 -12.00 14.85
C GLY A 107 -6.54 -11.33 16.05
N VAL A 108 -7.85 -11.50 16.22
CA VAL A 108 -8.65 -10.85 17.27
C VAL A 108 -8.30 -11.35 18.69
N THR A 109 -7.75 -12.56 18.81
CA THR A 109 -7.35 -13.15 20.10
C THR A 109 -6.27 -12.35 20.84
N LYS A 110 -5.48 -11.54 20.13
CA LYS A 110 -4.47 -10.65 20.73
C LYS A 110 -5.08 -9.68 21.75
N PHE A 111 -6.35 -9.32 21.56
CA PHE A 111 -7.07 -8.40 22.45
C PHE A 111 -7.61 -9.07 23.73
N PHE A 112 -7.43 -10.38 23.86
CA PHE A 112 -7.98 -11.22 24.94
C PHE A 112 -6.87 -12.05 25.61
N PRO A 113 -6.12 -11.50 26.58
CA PRO A 113 -5.02 -12.22 27.24
C PRO A 113 -5.50 -13.43 28.06
N ASP A 114 -6.72 -13.38 28.61
CA ASP A 114 -7.32 -14.45 29.41
C ASP A 114 -8.02 -15.52 28.55
N PHE A 115 -7.89 -15.46 27.23
CA PHE A 115 -8.53 -16.39 26.32
C PHE A 115 -7.99 -17.81 26.49
N SER A 116 -8.91 -18.78 26.58
CA SER A 116 -8.58 -20.21 26.65
C SER A 116 -9.51 -21.02 25.76
N PHE A 117 -8.92 -21.87 24.93
CA PHE A 117 -9.65 -22.76 24.00
C PHE A 117 -10.64 -23.70 24.68
N ARG A 118 -10.40 -24.02 25.95
CA ARG A 118 -11.24 -24.96 26.72
C ARG A 118 -12.29 -24.24 27.57
N SER A 119 -12.38 -22.91 27.47
CA SER A 119 -13.35 -22.13 28.22
C SER A 119 -14.77 -22.32 27.68
N PRO A 120 -15.80 -22.45 28.53
CA PRO A 120 -17.20 -22.47 28.11
C PRO A 120 -17.72 -21.11 27.65
N VAL A 121 -16.88 -20.07 27.70
CA VAL A 121 -17.22 -18.70 27.32
C VAL A 121 -17.49 -18.59 25.81
N MET A 122 -18.50 -17.80 25.47
CA MET A 122 -18.92 -17.47 24.11
C MET A 122 -18.48 -16.04 23.77
N TYR A 123 -18.14 -15.83 22.50
CA TYR A 123 -17.72 -14.54 21.97
C TYR A 123 -18.70 -14.12 20.89
N ARG A 124 -18.99 -12.83 20.79
CA ARG A 124 -19.72 -12.30 19.64
C ARG A 124 -18.99 -11.12 19.04
N ILE A 125 -18.94 -11.08 17.72
CA ILE A 125 -18.30 -10.02 16.95
C ILE A 125 -19.27 -9.47 15.90
N ARG A 126 -19.21 -8.17 15.65
CA ARG A 126 -19.91 -7.52 14.53
C ARG A 126 -19.06 -6.42 13.93
N ASN A 127 -19.39 -6.06 12.70
CA ASN A 127 -18.98 -4.78 12.12
C ASN A 127 -19.95 -3.69 12.56
N LEU A 128 -19.44 -2.48 12.79
CA LEU A 128 -20.22 -1.27 13.03
C LEU A 128 -20.66 -0.61 11.71
N ASP A 129 -19.84 -0.73 10.67
CA ASP A 129 -20.07 -0.14 9.35
C ASP A 129 -20.03 -1.21 8.25
N ASP A 130 -20.73 -0.97 7.14
CA ASP A 130 -20.80 -1.85 5.95
C ASP A 130 -19.46 -1.96 5.18
N GLY A 131 -18.44 -1.22 5.59
CA GLY A 131 -17.07 -1.37 5.06
C GLY A 131 -16.30 -2.51 5.73
N GLY A 132 -16.64 -2.82 6.99
CA GLY A 132 -15.88 -3.76 7.83
C GLY A 132 -15.94 -5.17 7.27
N ARG A 133 -14.79 -5.85 7.22
CA ARG A 133 -14.71 -7.22 6.68
C ARG A 133 -13.84 -8.08 7.58
N PHE A 134 -14.41 -9.15 8.08
CA PHE A 134 -13.68 -10.15 8.85
C PHE A 134 -13.99 -11.56 8.35
N LEU A 135 -13.07 -12.47 8.65
CA LEU A 135 -13.19 -13.87 8.27
C LEU A 135 -13.42 -14.70 9.53
N VAL A 136 -14.39 -15.62 9.44
CA VAL A 136 -14.57 -16.68 10.43
C VAL A 136 -14.23 -17.99 9.74
N GLY A 137 -13.03 -18.51 10.02
CA GLY A 137 -12.45 -19.63 9.28
C GLY A 137 -12.16 -19.25 7.82
N SER A 138 -13.06 -19.63 6.91
CA SER A 138 -13.01 -19.30 5.47
C SER A 138 -14.22 -18.49 4.98
N ALA A 139 -15.20 -18.23 5.85
CA ALA A 139 -16.39 -17.47 5.50
C ALA A 139 -16.15 -15.97 5.71
N LEU A 140 -16.26 -15.19 4.63
CA LEU A 140 -16.22 -13.72 4.68
C LEU A 140 -17.53 -13.18 5.26
N LYS A 141 -17.41 -12.28 6.23
CA LYS A 141 -18.51 -11.55 6.84
C LYS A 141 -18.31 -10.05 6.64
N ASP A 142 -19.21 -9.47 5.87
CA ASP A 142 -19.29 -8.06 5.50
C ASP A 142 -20.56 -7.39 6.03
N ASP A 143 -21.41 -8.13 6.75
CA ASP A 143 -22.62 -7.58 7.38
C ASP A 143 -22.34 -6.94 8.75
N THR A 144 -23.30 -6.14 9.23
CA THR A 144 -23.34 -5.53 10.56
C THR A 144 -24.06 -6.39 11.62
N ASN A 145 -24.42 -7.63 11.26
CA ASN A 145 -25.09 -8.58 12.16
C ASN A 145 -24.14 -9.13 13.23
N TRP A 146 -24.69 -9.50 14.39
CA TRP A 146 -23.95 -10.20 15.44
C TRP A 146 -23.68 -11.64 15.04
N TYR A 147 -22.42 -12.04 15.11
CA TYR A 147 -21.98 -13.41 14.90
C TYR A 147 -21.48 -13.99 16.22
N GLU A 148 -22.20 -14.98 16.75
CA GLU A 148 -21.84 -15.71 17.95
C GLU A 148 -20.88 -16.86 17.61
N LEU A 149 -19.81 -16.96 18.37
CA LEU A 149 -18.69 -17.87 18.17
C LEU A 149 -18.36 -18.53 19.50
N ASP A 150 -18.14 -19.85 19.47
CA ASP A 150 -17.58 -20.57 20.61
C ASP A 150 -16.05 -20.34 20.69
N SER A 151 -15.44 -20.70 21.83
CA SER A 151 -13.98 -20.57 22.04
C SER A 151 -13.15 -21.27 20.95
N ASN A 152 -13.65 -22.37 20.39
CA ASN A 152 -12.95 -23.13 19.35
C ASN A 152 -13.03 -22.44 17.96
N THR A 153 -14.19 -21.93 17.58
CA THR A 153 -14.37 -21.17 16.33
C THR A 153 -13.73 -19.80 16.41
N PHE A 154 -13.67 -19.19 17.60
CA PHE A 154 -12.91 -17.97 17.84
C PHE A 154 -11.40 -18.16 17.61
N CYS A 155 -10.86 -19.37 17.87
CA CYS A 155 -9.51 -19.75 17.41
C CYS A 155 -9.38 -19.75 15.89
N SER A 156 -10.40 -20.17 15.16
CA SER A 156 -10.33 -20.17 13.69
C SER A 156 -10.26 -18.76 13.09
N VAL A 157 -10.78 -17.74 13.80
CA VAL A 157 -10.54 -16.32 13.53
C VAL A 157 -9.07 -15.92 13.82
N CYS A 158 -8.40 -16.62 14.75
CA CYS A 158 -6.96 -16.50 14.99
C CYS A 158 -6.11 -16.99 13.80
N SER A 159 -6.60 -17.95 13.01
CA SER A 159 -5.92 -18.41 11.80
C SER A 159 -6.20 -17.53 10.58
N THR A 160 -7.27 -16.72 10.63
CA THR A 160 -7.76 -15.93 9.49
C THR A 160 -8.49 -14.64 9.94
N SER A 161 -7.79 -13.69 10.55
CA SER A 161 -7.59 -12.33 10.01
C SER A 161 -8.76 -11.35 9.80
N LEU A 162 -8.72 -10.23 10.54
CA LEU A 162 -9.31 -8.96 10.11
C LEU A 162 -8.67 -8.52 8.79
N LEU A 163 -9.48 -8.17 7.79
CA LEU A 163 -9.02 -7.75 6.47
C LEU A 163 -8.87 -6.24 6.41
N VAL A 164 -7.87 -5.84 5.64
CA VAL A 164 -7.54 -4.45 5.42
C VAL A 164 -8.43 -3.84 4.32
N GLN A 165 -8.80 -2.57 4.49
CA GLN A 165 -9.61 -1.78 3.56
C GLN A 165 -8.76 -0.92 2.64
#